data_AF-A0A401TF44-F1
#
_entry.id   AF-A0A401TF44-F1
#
_cell.length_a   1.000
_cell.length_b   1.000
_cell.length_c   1.000
_cell.angle_alpha   90.00
_cell.angle_beta   90.00
_cell.angle_gamma   90.00
#
_symmetry.space_group_name_H-M   'P 1'
#
loop_
_entity.id
_entity.type
_entity.pdbx_description
1 polymer ?
#
loop_
_entity_poly.entity_id
_entity_poly.type
_entity_poly.pdbx_seq_one_letter_code
_entity_poly.pdbx_strand_id
1 'polypeptide(L)'
;GGRGLGPGSGRRAGSGGGRGLGRGRAEPRAWLAGGRSLGPGGRITSRLAEVFNQRCEVNRRAATSGCVINTCGWVKGSGYQALVHAASAFEVDAAIVLDQERLYNELKRDLPHFVKTALLPKSGGAVERSKDFRRESRDEKIREYFYGFRGSFYPHAFDVRFSDVRIFKVGAPTIPDSCLPLGMSQEDNQLKLVPVQPGRDLVHHLLSVSTADSPEENLIETSVAGFIVVTSVDVERQLFTVLSPAPRPLPKSILLIMDIRFMDLK
;
A
#
# COMPACT_ATOMS: atom_id res chain seq x y z
N GLY A 1 -39.09 57.35 52.03
CA GLY A 1 -39.26 57.75 50.61
C GLY A 1 -38.34 56.90 49.77
N GLY A 2 -38.59 56.57 48.50
CA GLY A 2 -39.26 57.35 47.47
C GLY A 2 -38.30 57.47 46.29
N ARG A 3 -38.28 56.47 45.40
CA ARG A 3 -38.60 56.55 43.96
C ARG A 3 -37.76 57.52 43.11
N GLY A 4 -37.09 56.96 42.10
CA GLY A 4 -36.57 57.64 40.90
C GLY A 4 -36.20 56.60 39.84
N LEU A 5 -36.73 56.72 38.61
CA LEU A 5 -36.64 55.70 37.54
C LEU A 5 -35.98 56.25 36.27
N GLY A 6 -34.83 55.67 35.87
CA GLY A 6 -34.27 55.60 34.50
C GLY A 6 -34.16 56.88 33.65
N PRO A 7 -33.84 56.77 32.33
CA PRO A 7 -33.29 55.60 31.61
C PRO A 7 -32.09 55.92 30.67
N GLY A 8 -31.46 54.87 30.09
CA GLY A 8 -31.19 54.89 28.63
C GLY A 8 -29.76 55.06 28.07
N SER A 9 -29.28 53.98 27.43
CA SER A 9 -28.34 53.93 26.27
C SER A 9 -26.83 54.17 26.48
N GLY A 10 -25.98 53.42 25.76
CA GLY A 10 -24.51 53.56 25.88
C GLY A 10 -23.52 52.60 25.19
N ARG A 11 -23.97 51.62 24.38
CA ARG A 11 -23.19 50.76 23.43
C ARG A 11 -21.98 49.92 23.94
N ARG A 12 -21.84 48.74 23.33
CA ARG A 12 -20.79 47.73 23.58
C ARG A 12 -19.44 48.10 22.93
N ALA A 13 -18.35 47.75 23.60
CA ALA A 13 -17.07 47.41 22.98
C ALA A 13 -16.46 46.21 23.74
N GLY A 14 -16.63 45.00 23.19
CA GLY A 14 -16.06 43.77 23.75
C GLY A 14 -15.09 43.16 22.74
N SER A 15 -13.79 43.25 23.00
CA SER A 15 -12.73 42.74 22.13
C SER A 15 -12.71 41.20 22.13
N GLY A 16 -12.68 40.61 20.94
CA GLY A 16 -12.61 39.15 20.77
C GLY A 16 -11.28 38.58 21.23
N GLY A 17 -11.33 37.58 22.14
CA GLY A 17 -10.17 36.89 22.70
C GLY A 17 -10.12 35.41 22.36
N GLY A 18 -10.21 35.05 21.08
CA GLY A 18 -10.07 33.66 20.62
C GLY A 18 -8.63 33.18 20.72
N ARG A 19 -8.25 32.52 21.83
CA ARG A 19 -6.96 31.83 21.95
C ARG A 19 -7.10 30.39 21.48
N GLY A 20 -6.50 30.09 20.33
CA GLY A 20 -6.55 28.75 19.73
C GLY A 20 -5.92 27.69 20.61
N LEU A 21 -6.56 26.52 20.67
CA LEU A 21 -5.97 25.32 21.24
C LEU A 21 -4.78 24.90 20.38
N GLY A 22 -3.58 24.92 20.97
CA GLY A 22 -2.36 24.53 20.27
C GLY A 22 -2.43 23.08 19.81
N ARG A 23 -2.33 22.85 18.49
CA ARG A 23 -2.14 21.50 17.95
C ARG A 23 -0.84 20.93 18.53
N GLY A 24 -0.95 19.81 19.24
CA GLY A 24 0.22 19.08 19.73
C GLY A 24 1.11 18.69 18.55
N ARG A 25 2.43 18.84 18.72
CA ARG A 25 3.41 18.43 17.69
C ARG A 25 3.23 16.95 17.35
N ALA A 26 3.09 16.64 16.07
CA ALA A 26 3.38 15.30 15.57
C ALA A 26 4.89 15.04 15.69
N GLU A 27 5.26 13.78 15.95
CA GLU A 27 6.65 13.33 16.07
C GLU A 27 7.10 12.60 14.80
N PRO A 28 8.41 12.64 14.48
CA PRO A 28 8.87 12.63 13.10
C PRO A 28 8.80 11.27 12.42
N ARG A 29 8.24 11.26 11.21
CA ARG A 29 8.17 10.10 10.33
C ARG A 29 9.37 10.08 9.39
N ALA A 30 10.10 8.98 9.32
CA ALA A 30 11.29 8.82 8.47
C ALA A 30 11.03 7.85 7.32
N TRP A 31 11.50 8.18 6.12
CA TRP A 31 10.86 7.70 4.89
C TRP A 31 11.84 7.22 3.82
N LEU A 32 11.37 6.20 3.11
CA LEU A 32 11.90 5.62 1.88
C LEU A 32 10.69 4.87 1.20
N ALA A 33 10.43 4.97 -0.12
CA ALA A 33 9.46 4.17 -0.94
C ALA A 33 9.71 4.38 -2.46
N GLY A 34 8.91 3.85 -3.42
CA GLY A 34 8.98 4.27 -4.85
C GLY A 34 8.26 3.38 -5.90
N GLY A 35 7.92 3.95 -7.08
CA GLY A 35 7.35 3.24 -8.24
C GLY A 35 6.44 4.06 -9.19
N ARG A 36 6.88 4.23 -10.47
CA ARG A 36 6.14 4.69 -11.70
C ARG A 36 4.91 5.59 -11.49
N SER A 37 5.08 6.90 -11.68
CA SER A 37 4.10 7.85 -12.26
C SER A 37 2.64 7.48 -11.99
N LEU A 38 2.24 7.58 -10.72
CA LEU A 38 0.87 7.42 -10.21
C LEU A 38 0.00 6.28 -10.81
N GLY A 39 0.63 5.16 -11.22
CA GLY A 39 -0.08 3.91 -11.49
C GLY A 39 -0.70 3.30 -10.22
N PRO A 40 -1.06 2.00 -10.22
CA PRO A 40 -1.66 1.33 -9.06
C PRO A 40 -0.95 1.56 -7.73
N GLY A 41 0.38 1.66 -7.74
CA GLY A 41 1.19 1.95 -6.54
C GLY A 41 0.91 3.33 -5.92
N GLY A 42 0.52 4.34 -6.69
CA GLY A 42 0.14 5.67 -6.16
C GLY A 42 -1.15 5.61 -5.35
N ARG A 43 -2.18 4.92 -5.88
CA ARG A 43 -3.46 4.70 -5.18
C ARG A 43 -3.31 3.87 -3.92
N ILE A 44 -2.58 2.75 -4.01
CA ILE A 44 -2.26 1.90 -2.84
C ILE A 44 -1.49 2.70 -1.78
N THR A 45 -0.57 3.58 -2.18
CA THR A 45 0.18 4.46 -1.25
C THR A 45 -0.76 5.44 -0.53
N SER A 46 -1.66 6.13 -1.26
CA SER A 46 -2.65 7.03 -0.65
C SER A 46 -3.56 6.26 0.32
N ARG A 47 -4.08 5.12 -0.12
CA ARG A 47 -4.99 4.29 0.68
C ARG A 47 -4.33 3.77 1.95
N LEU A 48 -3.05 3.39 1.88
CA LEU A 48 -2.28 2.97 3.05
C LEU A 48 -2.09 4.13 4.04
N ALA A 49 -1.84 5.35 3.55
CA ALA A 49 -1.72 6.54 4.40
C ALA A 49 -3.05 6.91 5.07
N GLU A 50 -4.18 6.83 4.35
CA GLU A 50 -5.52 7.01 4.92
C GLU A 50 -5.81 6.02 6.05
N VAL A 51 -5.62 4.72 5.80
CA VAL A 51 -5.86 3.66 6.80
C VAL A 51 -4.91 3.80 7.99
N PHE A 52 -3.67 4.24 7.76
CA PHE A 52 -2.73 4.55 8.83
C PHE A 52 -3.18 5.75 9.68
N ASN A 53 -3.71 6.81 9.07
CA ASN A 53 -4.24 7.98 9.79
C ASN A 53 -5.49 7.60 10.60
N GLN A 54 -6.43 6.84 10.02
CA GLN A 54 -7.58 6.26 10.74
C GLN A 54 -7.13 5.41 11.95
N ARG A 55 -6.04 4.65 11.81
CA ARG A 55 -5.46 3.89 12.91
C ARG A 55 -4.89 4.79 14.01
N CYS A 56 -4.34 5.95 13.66
CA CYS A 56 -3.82 6.93 14.63
C CYS A 56 -4.96 7.59 15.43
N GLU A 57 -6.08 7.92 14.79
CA GLU A 57 -7.26 8.51 15.47
C GLU A 57 -7.76 7.64 16.64
N VAL A 58 -7.78 6.32 16.45
CA VAL A 58 -8.27 5.36 17.47
C VAL A 58 -7.15 4.78 18.36
N ASN A 59 -5.87 5.03 18.08
CA ASN A 59 -4.75 4.49 18.84
C ASN A 59 -3.70 5.56 19.15
N ARG A 60 -3.84 6.19 20.32
CA ARG A 60 -2.91 7.20 20.83
C ARG A 60 -1.45 6.75 20.84
N ARG A 61 -1.14 5.47 21.11
CA ARG A 61 0.26 4.99 21.09
C ARG A 61 0.82 5.05 19.67
N ALA A 62 0.09 4.55 18.68
CA ALA A 62 0.49 4.64 17.27
C ALA A 62 0.60 6.10 16.79
N ALA A 63 -0.35 6.95 17.19
CA ALA A 63 -0.34 8.37 16.84
C ALA A 63 0.91 9.10 17.35
N THR A 64 1.30 8.87 18.62
CA THR A 64 2.50 9.48 19.20
C THR A 64 3.79 8.86 18.67
N SER A 65 3.84 7.55 18.42
CA SER A 65 5.04 6.89 17.87
C SER A 65 5.34 7.24 16.40
N GLY A 66 4.36 7.76 15.64
CA GLY A 66 4.53 7.99 14.21
C GLY A 66 4.72 6.71 13.40
N CYS A 67 5.47 6.78 12.31
CA CYS A 67 5.81 5.64 11.47
C CYS A 67 7.15 5.80 10.76
N VAL A 68 7.75 4.67 10.37
CA VAL A 68 8.92 4.61 9.50
C VAL A 68 8.53 3.85 8.23
N ILE A 69 8.84 4.42 7.07
CA ILE A 69 8.39 3.97 5.74
C ILE A 69 9.64 3.55 4.95
N ASN A 70 9.63 2.41 4.21
CA ASN A 70 10.84 1.85 3.58
C ASN A 70 10.79 1.57 2.04
N THR A 71 11.94 1.76 1.36
CA THR A 71 12.15 1.91 -0.10
C THR A 71 11.85 0.71 -1.00
N CYS A 72 11.51 1.05 -2.25
CA CYS A 72 12.27 0.53 -3.39
C CYS A 72 13.31 1.58 -3.86
N GLY A 73 14.53 1.17 -4.20
CA GLY A 73 15.64 2.09 -4.51
C GLY A 73 15.56 2.78 -5.88
N TRP A 74 14.36 3.05 -6.41
CA TRP A 74 14.19 3.64 -7.73
C TRP A 74 13.82 5.13 -7.68
N VAL A 75 14.84 5.95 -7.89
CA VAL A 75 14.86 7.37 -7.49
C VAL A 75 14.82 8.37 -8.67
N LYS A 76 14.60 7.92 -9.90
CA LYS A 76 14.68 8.76 -11.12
C LYS A 76 13.34 8.85 -11.84
N GLY A 77 13.02 10.04 -12.36
CA GLY A 77 11.87 10.28 -13.22
C GLY A 77 10.54 9.88 -12.57
N SER A 78 9.83 8.94 -13.16
CA SER A 78 8.57 8.43 -12.62
C SER A 78 8.72 7.67 -11.28
N GLY A 79 9.94 7.24 -10.92
CA GLY A 79 10.26 6.77 -9.56
C GLY A 79 10.37 7.92 -8.57
N TYR A 80 10.98 9.05 -8.97
CA TYR A 80 11.06 10.28 -8.17
C TYR A 80 9.67 10.82 -7.79
N GLN A 81 8.74 10.86 -8.75
CA GLN A 81 7.37 11.32 -8.52
C GLN A 81 6.64 10.47 -7.47
N ALA A 82 6.89 9.16 -7.42
CA ALA A 82 6.35 8.30 -6.39
C ALA A 82 6.94 8.58 -4.99
N LEU A 83 8.19 9.07 -4.91
CA LEU A 83 8.78 9.51 -3.64
C LEU A 83 8.04 10.74 -3.10
N VAL A 84 7.84 11.75 -3.96
CA VAL A 84 7.14 12.99 -3.63
C VAL A 84 5.67 12.72 -3.27
N HIS A 85 4.98 11.86 -4.03
CA HIS A 85 3.62 11.42 -3.72
C HIS A 85 3.51 10.77 -2.34
N ALA A 86 4.40 9.82 -2.02
CA ALA A 86 4.36 9.14 -0.73
C ALA A 86 4.71 10.08 0.44
N ALA A 87 5.67 11.00 0.26
CA ALA A 87 5.99 12.01 1.25
C ALA A 87 4.79 12.95 1.54
N SER A 88 4.05 13.32 0.49
CA SER A 88 2.81 14.11 0.60
C SER A 88 1.69 13.31 1.28
N ALA A 89 1.40 12.10 0.81
CA ALA A 89 0.29 11.27 1.30
C ALA A 89 0.44 10.90 2.78
N PHE A 90 1.66 10.63 3.26
CA PHE A 90 1.94 10.30 4.67
C PHE A 90 2.20 11.53 5.56
N GLU A 91 2.16 12.74 4.98
CA GLU A 91 2.43 14.02 5.65
C GLU A 91 3.75 14.01 6.44
N VAL A 92 4.86 13.61 5.80
CA VAL A 92 6.11 13.31 6.51
C VAL A 92 6.82 14.56 7.06
N ASP A 93 7.24 14.52 8.32
CA ASP A 93 8.03 15.60 8.93
C ASP A 93 9.53 15.56 8.55
N ALA A 94 10.02 14.41 8.08
CA ALA A 94 11.43 14.21 7.78
C ALA A 94 11.65 13.28 6.56
N ALA A 95 12.66 13.60 5.76
CA ALA A 95 13.10 12.80 4.62
C ALA A 95 14.59 12.47 4.79
N ILE A 96 14.92 11.17 4.88
CA ILE A 96 16.30 10.71 5.07
C ILE A 96 16.80 10.11 3.76
N VAL A 97 17.80 10.75 3.16
CA VAL A 97 18.42 10.32 1.91
C VAL A 97 19.76 9.66 2.22
N LEU A 98 19.94 8.42 1.76
CA LEU A 98 21.15 7.64 1.97
C LEU A 98 22.05 7.68 0.74
N ASP A 99 23.20 8.37 0.84
CA ASP A 99 24.29 8.34 -0.15
C ASP A 99 23.81 8.62 -1.59
N GLN A 100 23.00 9.68 -1.75
CA GLN A 100 22.47 10.18 -3.03
C GLN A 100 22.29 11.71 -2.97
N GLU A 101 23.37 12.47 -3.14
CA GLU A 101 23.34 13.95 -3.09
C GLU A 101 22.34 14.58 -4.07
N ARG A 102 22.28 14.04 -5.30
CA ARG A 102 21.31 14.50 -6.31
C ARG A 102 19.88 14.40 -5.81
N LEU A 103 19.50 13.24 -5.26
CA LEU A 103 18.15 13.01 -4.73
C LEU A 103 17.87 13.91 -3.53
N TYR A 104 18.86 14.12 -2.65
CA TYR A 104 18.76 15.05 -1.53
C TYR A 104 18.45 16.47 -2.01
N ASN A 105 19.15 16.96 -3.03
CA ASN A 105 18.93 18.29 -3.57
C ASN A 105 17.59 18.41 -4.32
N GLU A 106 17.17 17.38 -5.05
CA GLU A 106 15.85 17.32 -5.69
C GLU A 106 14.72 17.36 -4.62
N LEU A 107 14.75 16.47 -3.61
CA LEU A 107 13.75 16.44 -2.54
C LEU A 107 13.75 17.71 -1.68
N LYS A 108 14.92 18.29 -1.36
CA LYS A 108 15.02 19.53 -0.58
C LYS A 108 14.44 20.75 -1.31
N ARG A 109 14.40 20.72 -2.65
CA ARG A 109 13.77 21.75 -3.47
C ARG A 109 12.26 21.56 -3.56
N ASP A 110 11.80 20.32 -3.72
CA ASP A 110 10.40 20.03 -4.09
C ASP A 110 9.50 19.70 -2.88
N LEU A 111 10.06 19.31 -1.72
CA LEU A 111 9.29 19.09 -0.49
C LEU A 111 9.03 20.42 0.24
N PRO A 112 7.91 20.54 0.99
CA PRO A 112 7.62 21.74 1.79
C PRO A 112 8.72 22.08 2.80
N HIS A 113 8.99 23.36 3.03
CA HIS A 113 10.09 23.83 3.89
C HIS A 113 10.03 23.36 5.36
N PHE A 114 8.89 22.87 5.85
CA PHE A 114 8.79 22.28 7.19
C PHE A 114 9.37 20.85 7.26
N VAL A 115 9.49 20.15 6.12
CA VAL A 115 10.00 18.78 6.03
C VAL A 115 11.53 18.79 6.16
N LYS A 116 12.02 18.15 7.22
CA LYS A 116 13.47 18.09 7.51
C LYS A 116 14.14 17.07 6.61
N THR A 117 14.74 17.54 5.52
CA THR A 117 15.52 16.69 4.61
C THR A 117 16.96 16.57 5.11
N ALA A 118 17.44 15.34 5.32
CA ALA A 118 18.80 15.02 5.76
C ALA A 118 19.49 14.06 4.78
N LEU A 119 20.76 14.34 4.46
CA LEU A 119 21.63 13.42 3.73
C LEU A 119 22.52 12.68 4.74
N LEU A 120 22.55 11.35 4.68
CA LEU A 120 23.42 10.51 5.50
C LEU A 120 24.28 9.60 4.60
N PRO A 121 25.53 9.28 5.00
CA PRO A 121 26.33 8.26 4.34
C PRO A 121 25.72 6.86 4.56
N LYS A 122 25.97 5.94 3.63
CA LYS A 122 25.73 4.51 3.88
C LYS A 122 26.75 4.00 4.92
N SER A 123 26.37 2.98 5.69
CA SER A 123 27.32 2.21 6.49
C SER A 123 28.34 1.53 5.57
N GLY A 124 29.63 1.52 5.95
CA GLY A 124 30.69 0.82 5.21
C GLY A 124 30.49 -0.71 5.12
N GLY A 125 29.63 -1.29 5.96
CA GLY A 125 29.22 -2.69 5.87
C GLY A 125 28.05 -2.95 4.89
N ALA A 126 27.53 -1.93 4.20
CA ALA A 126 26.43 -2.08 3.26
C ALA A 126 26.93 -2.63 1.90
N VAL A 127 26.71 -3.93 1.67
CA VAL A 127 27.10 -4.62 0.43
C VAL A 127 26.01 -4.49 -0.64
N GLU A 128 26.40 -4.26 -1.89
CA GLU A 128 25.45 -4.27 -3.02
C GLU A 128 24.91 -5.69 -3.26
N ARG A 129 23.58 -5.81 -3.38
CA ARG A 129 22.89 -7.07 -3.64
C ARG A 129 22.70 -7.29 -5.13
N SER A 130 23.15 -8.44 -5.66
CA SER A 130 22.91 -8.84 -7.05
C SER A 130 21.41 -8.98 -7.36
N LYS A 131 21.06 -9.12 -8.65
CA LYS A 131 19.67 -9.39 -9.06
C LYS A 131 19.19 -10.74 -8.54
N ASP A 132 20.07 -11.74 -8.55
CA ASP A 132 19.78 -13.12 -8.15
C ASP A 132 19.60 -13.22 -6.63
N PHE A 133 20.48 -12.59 -5.83
CA PHE A 133 20.29 -12.48 -4.38
C PHE A 133 18.94 -11.87 -4.02
N ARG A 134 18.51 -10.82 -4.75
CA ARG A 134 17.19 -10.19 -4.55
C ARG A 134 16.03 -11.08 -5.00
N ARG A 135 16.23 -12.02 -5.92
CA ARG A 135 15.24 -13.03 -6.33
C ARG A 135 15.13 -14.10 -5.26
N GLU A 136 16.24 -14.72 -4.89
CA GLU A 136 16.33 -15.72 -3.81
C GLU A 136 15.73 -15.18 -2.50
N SER A 137 16.05 -13.94 -2.12
CA SER A 137 15.45 -13.27 -0.94
C SER A 137 13.93 -13.10 -1.03
N ARG A 138 13.36 -12.93 -2.22
CA ARG A 138 11.88 -12.87 -2.39
C ARG A 138 11.29 -14.27 -2.25
N ASP A 139 11.89 -15.25 -2.90
CA ASP A 139 11.43 -16.64 -2.88
C ASP A 139 11.51 -17.21 -1.45
N GLU A 140 12.54 -16.82 -0.68
CA GLU A 140 12.67 -17.10 0.75
C GLU A 140 11.58 -16.40 1.58
N LYS A 141 11.27 -15.13 1.33
CA LYS A 141 10.19 -14.43 2.06
C LYS A 141 8.79 -14.97 1.76
N ILE A 142 8.55 -15.49 0.55
CA ILE A 142 7.31 -16.21 0.23
C ILE A 142 7.28 -17.54 1.01
N ARG A 143 8.39 -18.28 1.08
CA ARG A 143 8.48 -19.51 1.87
C ARG A 143 8.25 -19.24 3.37
N GLU A 144 8.88 -18.21 3.92
CA GLU A 144 8.73 -17.78 5.32
C GLU A 144 7.28 -17.37 5.66
N TYR A 145 6.52 -16.84 4.69
CA TYR A 145 5.10 -16.55 4.90
C TYR A 145 4.26 -17.82 5.14
N PHE A 146 4.49 -18.90 4.37
CA PHE A 146 3.73 -20.15 4.52
C PHE A 146 4.26 -21.05 5.63
N TYR A 147 5.58 -21.15 5.79
CA TYR A 147 6.26 -22.09 6.69
C TYR A 147 6.81 -21.44 7.97
N GLY A 148 6.71 -20.12 8.11
CA GLY A 148 7.23 -19.39 9.26
C GLY A 148 8.76 -19.34 9.30
N PHE A 149 9.29 -18.55 10.25
CA PHE A 149 10.73 -18.54 10.50
C PHE A 149 11.17 -19.92 10.99
N ARG A 150 12.14 -20.53 10.29
CA ARG A 150 12.69 -21.88 10.55
C ARG A 150 11.65 -23.02 10.54
N GLY A 151 10.58 -22.92 9.75
CA GLY A 151 9.61 -24.02 9.63
C GLY A 151 8.65 -24.14 10.82
N SER A 152 8.33 -23.02 11.47
CA SER A 152 7.44 -22.95 12.64
C SER A 152 5.94 -22.99 12.31
N PHE A 153 5.56 -22.85 11.03
CA PHE A 153 4.17 -22.96 10.57
C PHE A 153 3.97 -24.18 9.67
N TYR A 154 2.76 -24.74 9.73
CA TYR A 154 2.35 -25.92 8.97
C TYR A 154 1.20 -25.52 8.01
N PRO A 155 1.51 -25.10 6.77
CA PRO A 155 0.49 -24.68 5.82
C PRO A 155 -0.37 -25.85 5.37
N HIS A 156 -1.62 -25.55 5.02
CA HIS A 156 -2.64 -26.51 4.61
C HIS A 156 -2.71 -26.62 3.09
N ALA A 157 -2.84 -27.84 2.58
CA ALA A 157 -3.15 -28.13 1.18
C ALA A 157 -4.60 -28.61 1.06
N PHE A 158 -5.40 -27.99 0.19
CA PHE A 158 -6.78 -28.43 -0.09
C PHE A 158 -7.28 -27.94 -1.46
N ASP A 159 -8.32 -28.60 -1.96
CA ASP A 159 -8.96 -28.27 -3.23
C ASP A 159 -10.03 -27.17 -3.07
N VAL A 160 -10.12 -26.31 -4.07
CA VAL A 160 -11.11 -25.22 -4.19
C VAL A 160 -11.79 -25.35 -5.56
N ARG A 161 -13.13 -25.28 -5.62
CA ARG A 161 -13.87 -25.30 -6.89
C ARG A 161 -13.75 -23.97 -7.61
N PHE A 162 -13.71 -24.01 -8.94
CA PHE A 162 -13.76 -22.82 -9.78
C PHE A 162 -15.03 -21.99 -9.53
N SER A 163 -16.14 -22.65 -9.18
CA SER A 163 -17.42 -22.03 -8.83
C SER A 163 -17.42 -21.26 -7.51
N ASP A 164 -16.51 -21.59 -6.59
CA ASP A 164 -16.52 -21.05 -5.22
C ASP A 164 -15.79 -19.69 -5.14
N VAL A 165 -15.10 -19.29 -6.21
CA VAL A 165 -14.22 -18.12 -6.25
C VAL A 165 -14.40 -17.30 -7.51
N ARG A 166 -14.00 -16.02 -7.46
CA ARG A 166 -13.89 -15.13 -8.61
C ARG A 166 -12.46 -14.58 -8.63
N ILE A 167 -11.73 -14.86 -9.71
CA ILE A 167 -10.33 -14.44 -9.86
C ILE A 167 -10.27 -13.24 -10.79
N PHE A 168 -9.53 -12.20 -10.40
CA PHE A 168 -9.30 -11.01 -11.22
C PHE A 168 -7.81 -10.72 -11.35
N LYS A 169 -7.41 -10.13 -12.47
CA LYS A 169 -6.10 -9.51 -12.67
C LYS A 169 -6.24 -7.99 -12.63
N VAL A 170 -5.35 -7.31 -11.90
CA VAL A 170 -5.24 -5.85 -11.95
C VAL A 170 -4.40 -5.46 -13.17
N GLY A 171 -4.94 -4.58 -14.01
CA GLY A 171 -4.34 -4.13 -15.25
C GLY A 171 -4.80 -4.95 -16.45
N ALA A 172 -5.40 -4.26 -17.42
CA ALA A 172 -5.69 -4.83 -18.73
C ALA A 172 -4.40 -4.93 -19.58
N PRO A 173 -4.40 -5.75 -20.65
CA PRO A 173 -3.30 -5.83 -21.59
C PRO A 173 -2.93 -4.44 -22.12
N THR A 174 -1.62 -4.18 -22.26
CA THR A 174 -1.10 -2.94 -22.85
C THR A 174 -1.45 -2.90 -24.33
N ILE A 175 -2.38 -2.03 -24.70
CA ILE A 175 -2.73 -1.71 -26.09
C ILE A 175 -2.11 -0.36 -26.49
N PRO A 176 -1.78 -0.15 -27.78
CA PRO A 176 -1.31 1.15 -28.26
C PRO A 176 -2.32 2.27 -28.02
N ASP A 177 -1.86 3.52 -27.92
CA ASP A 177 -2.75 4.68 -27.69
C ASP A 177 -3.83 4.83 -28.76
N SER A 178 -3.52 4.45 -30.01
CA SER A 178 -4.48 4.42 -31.13
C SER A 178 -5.61 3.39 -30.97
N CYS A 179 -5.53 2.53 -29.95
CA CYS A 179 -6.52 1.49 -29.64
C CYS A 179 -7.24 1.74 -28.30
N LEU A 180 -6.91 2.81 -27.57
CA LEU A 180 -7.65 3.18 -26.35
C LEU A 180 -9.05 3.71 -26.71
N PRO A 181 -10.10 3.37 -25.93
CA PRO A 181 -11.41 3.98 -26.08
C PRO A 181 -11.36 5.50 -25.90
N LEU A 182 -12.23 6.22 -26.63
CA LEU A 182 -12.39 7.66 -26.50
C LEU A 182 -12.65 8.06 -25.03
N GLY A 183 -11.76 8.90 -24.49
CA GLY A 183 -11.83 9.37 -23.10
C GLY A 183 -11.14 8.50 -22.06
N MET A 184 -10.49 7.39 -22.43
CA MET A 184 -9.75 6.51 -21.52
C MET A 184 -8.24 6.73 -21.62
N SER A 185 -7.55 6.89 -20.50
CA SER A 185 -6.09 6.99 -20.47
C SER A 185 -5.40 5.62 -20.37
N GLN A 186 -4.08 5.55 -20.63
CA GLN A 186 -3.29 4.36 -20.32
C GLN A 186 -3.34 4.01 -18.82
N GLU A 187 -3.46 4.99 -17.93
CA GLU A 187 -3.48 4.80 -16.48
C GLU A 187 -4.77 4.10 -16.03
N ASP A 188 -5.92 4.50 -16.59
CA ASP A 188 -7.21 3.83 -16.36
C ASP A 188 -7.19 2.37 -16.82
N ASN A 189 -6.48 2.08 -17.93
CA ASN A 189 -6.33 0.72 -18.44
C ASN A 189 -5.41 -0.14 -17.54
N GLN A 190 -4.40 0.45 -16.90
CA GLN A 190 -3.52 -0.22 -15.92
C GLN A 190 -4.21 -0.50 -14.57
N LEU A 191 -5.30 0.20 -14.27
CA LEU A 191 -6.12 -0.02 -13.07
C LEU A 191 -7.30 -0.96 -13.31
N LYS A 192 -7.66 -1.22 -14.58
CA LYS A 192 -8.81 -2.04 -14.93
C LYS A 192 -8.68 -3.46 -14.37
N LEU A 193 -9.71 -3.89 -13.65
CA LEU A 193 -9.88 -5.28 -13.21
C LEU A 193 -10.35 -6.13 -14.40
N VAL A 194 -9.64 -7.22 -14.67
CA VAL A 194 -9.99 -8.18 -15.72
C VAL A 194 -10.32 -9.53 -15.07
N PRO A 195 -11.52 -10.10 -15.26
CA PRO A 195 -11.83 -11.42 -14.74
C PRO A 195 -10.97 -12.49 -15.44
N VAL A 196 -10.43 -13.42 -14.66
CA VAL A 196 -9.59 -14.53 -15.12
C VAL A 196 -10.36 -15.83 -14.93
N GLN A 197 -10.55 -16.58 -16.01
CA GLN A 197 -11.12 -17.92 -15.93
C GLN A 197 -10.07 -18.87 -15.35
N PRO A 198 -10.40 -19.71 -14.34
CA PRO A 198 -9.42 -20.64 -13.80
C PRO A 198 -8.93 -21.66 -14.83
N GLY A 199 -7.61 -21.72 -15.03
CA GLY A 199 -6.98 -22.55 -16.04
C GLY A 199 -5.59 -23.05 -15.59
N ARG A 200 -4.95 -23.87 -16.43
CA ARG A 200 -3.62 -24.45 -16.15
C ARG A 200 -2.52 -23.38 -16.00
N ASP A 201 -2.76 -22.17 -16.49
CA ASP A 201 -1.91 -21.01 -16.36
C ASP A 201 -1.86 -20.43 -14.93
N LEU A 202 -2.85 -20.73 -14.07
CA LEU A 202 -2.81 -20.38 -12.65
C LEU A 202 -1.75 -21.12 -11.84
N VAL A 203 -1.25 -22.26 -12.34
CA VAL A 203 -0.32 -23.11 -11.59
C VAL A 203 0.93 -22.30 -11.19
N HIS A 204 1.28 -22.41 -9.90
CA HIS A 204 2.35 -21.71 -9.21
C HIS A 204 2.17 -20.19 -9.05
N HIS A 205 1.06 -19.59 -9.46
CA HIS A 205 0.79 -18.18 -9.16
C HIS A 205 0.37 -17.99 -7.70
N LEU A 206 0.87 -16.90 -7.09
CA LEU A 206 0.27 -16.36 -5.87
C LEU A 206 -1.06 -15.69 -6.21
N LEU A 207 -2.07 -15.97 -5.39
CA LEU A 207 -3.34 -15.26 -5.37
C LEU A 207 -3.45 -14.52 -4.03
N SER A 208 -3.79 -13.24 -4.04
CA SER A 208 -4.18 -12.55 -2.82
C SER A 208 -5.66 -12.74 -2.56
N VAL A 209 -6.05 -12.96 -1.31
CA VAL A 209 -7.44 -13.15 -0.88
C VAL A 209 -7.98 -11.81 -0.45
N SER A 210 -8.77 -11.15 -1.31
CA SER A 210 -9.35 -9.83 -1.01
C SER A 210 -10.37 -9.91 0.13
N THR A 211 -10.45 -8.89 0.99
CA THR A 211 -11.46 -8.80 2.05
C THR A 211 -12.83 -8.33 1.57
N ALA A 212 -12.96 -7.93 0.30
CA ALA A 212 -14.22 -7.49 -0.31
C ALA A 212 -15.32 -8.57 -0.20
N ASP A 213 -16.56 -8.13 -0.03
CA ASP A 213 -17.75 -8.98 -0.06
C ASP A 213 -18.31 -9.11 -1.48
N SER A 214 -18.16 -8.06 -2.31
CA SER A 214 -18.70 -7.99 -3.68
C SER A 214 -17.66 -7.48 -4.70
N PRO A 215 -17.66 -7.97 -5.96
CA PRO A 215 -16.70 -7.56 -6.98
C PRO A 215 -16.97 -6.16 -7.56
N GLU A 216 -18.11 -5.56 -7.22
CA GLU A 216 -18.45 -4.17 -7.51
C GLU A 216 -17.73 -3.18 -6.57
N GLU A 217 -17.11 -3.67 -5.49
CA GLU A 217 -16.23 -2.88 -4.62
C GLU A 217 -14.89 -2.55 -5.30
N ASN A 218 -14.18 -1.55 -4.77
CA ASN A 218 -12.86 -1.17 -5.27
C ASN A 218 -11.77 -2.17 -4.83
N LEU A 219 -11.70 -3.32 -5.51
CA LEU A 219 -10.75 -4.41 -5.20
C LEU A 219 -9.26 -4.00 -5.21
N ILE A 220 -8.91 -2.85 -5.79
CA ILE A 220 -7.55 -2.31 -5.83
C ILE A 220 -7.15 -1.68 -4.48
N GLU A 221 -8.13 -1.12 -3.77
CA GLU A 221 -7.96 -0.39 -2.50
C GLU A 221 -8.47 -1.19 -1.29
N THR A 222 -9.24 -2.26 -1.51
CA THR A 222 -9.65 -3.20 -0.47
C THR A 222 -8.47 -4.02 0.04
N SER A 223 -8.42 -4.25 1.35
CA SER A 223 -7.35 -5.01 1.99
C SER A 223 -7.38 -6.50 1.60
N VAL A 224 -6.31 -7.23 1.96
CA VAL A 224 -6.22 -8.67 1.75
C VAL A 224 -6.18 -9.39 3.10
N ALA A 225 -6.90 -10.52 3.20
CA ALA A 225 -6.87 -11.40 4.35
C ALA A 225 -5.55 -12.21 4.43
N GLY A 226 -4.93 -12.43 3.28
CA GLY A 226 -3.68 -13.17 3.14
C GLY A 226 -3.39 -13.54 1.68
N PHE A 227 -2.44 -14.46 1.50
CA PHE A 227 -2.04 -14.98 0.21
C PHE A 227 -2.13 -16.51 0.22
N ILE A 228 -2.45 -17.08 -0.94
CA ILE A 228 -2.43 -18.52 -1.21
C ILE A 228 -1.64 -18.73 -2.51
N VAL A 229 -1.12 -19.94 -2.74
CA VAL A 229 -0.48 -20.30 -4.01
C VAL A 229 -1.14 -21.53 -4.60
N VAL A 230 -1.44 -21.50 -5.89
CA VAL A 230 -2.02 -22.63 -6.61
C VAL A 230 -0.92 -23.65 -6.89
N THR A 231 -1.07 -24.88 -6.39
CA THR A 231 -0.06 -25.95 -6.57
C THR A 231 -0.39 -26.86 -7.75
N SER A 232 -1.68 -27.06 -8.05
CA SER A 232 -2.16 -27.82 -9.21
C SER A 232 -3.53 -27.32 -9.66
N VAL A 233 -3.89 -27.62 -10.91
CA VAL A 233 -5.21 -27.29 -11.49
C VAL A 233 -5.77 -28.49 -12.25
N ASP A 234 -6.96 -28.92 -11.87
CA ASP A 234 -7.74 -29.98 -12.50
C ASP A 234 -8.91 -29.35 -13.26
N VAL A 235 -8.74 -29.21 -14.57
CA VAL A 235 -9.73 -28.58 -15.46
C VAL A 235 -10.95 -29.49 -15.68
N GLU A 236 -10.79 -30.81 -15.60
CA GLU A 236 -11.88 -31.76 -15.82
C GLU A 236 -12.84 -31.77 -14.62
N ARG A 237 -12.28 -31.75 -13.40
CA ARG A 237 -13.06 -31.68 -12.15
C ARG A 237 -13.41 -30.24 -11.72
N GLN A 238 -12.94 -29.22 -12.45
CA GLN A 238 -13.15 -27.79 -12.15
C GLN A 238 -12.66 -27.42 -10.73
N LEU A 239 -11.49 -27.94 -10.34
CA LEU A 239 -10.86 -27.77 -9.04
C LEU A 239 -9.43 -27.25 -9.21
N PHE A 240 -8.93 -26.47 -8.26
CA PHE A 240 -7.50 -26.23 -8.10
C PHE A 240 -7.07 -26.49 -6.66
N THR A 241 -5.91 -27.12 -6.47
CA THR A 241 -5.34 -27.31 -5.14
C THR A 241 -4.53 -26.07 -4.76
N VAL A 242 -4.71 -25.57 -3.54
CA VAL A 242 -3.94 -24.45 -2.99
C VAL A 242 -3.09 -24.88 -1.82
N LEU A 243 -1.96 -24.20 -1.64
CA LEU A 243 -1.27 -24.08 -0.37
C LEU A 243 -1.75 -22.79 0.32
N SER A 244 -2.18 -22.90 1.57
CA SER A 244 -2.77 -21.82 2.36
C SER A 244 -2.19 -21.80 3.78
N PRO A 245 -1.91 -20.64 4.39
CA PRO A 245 -1.46 -20.56 5.79
C PRO A 245 -2.57 -20.92 6.80
N ALA A 246 -3.84 -20.95 6.35
CA ALA A 246 -5.00 -21.29 7.17
C ALA A 246 -5.77 -22.49 6.57
N PRO A 247 -6.48 -23.28 7.40
CA PRO A 247 -7.29 -24.40 6.92
C PRO A 247 -8.50 -23.93 6.11
N ARG A 248 -9.13 -24.87 5.39
CA ARG A 248 -10.36 -24.62 4.62
C ARG A 248 -11.54 -24.23 5.53
N PRO A 249 -12.55 -23.48 5.04
CA PRO A 249 -12.65 -22.88 3.71
C PRO A 249 -11.76 -21.64 3.56
N LEU A 250 -11.60 -21.12 2.34
CA LEU A 250 -11.04 -19.79 2.15
C LEU A 250 -11.93 -18.74 2.86
N PRO A 251 -11.36 -17.72 3.50
CA PRO A 251 -12.14 -16.74 4.28
C PRO A 251 -13.00 -15.83 3.40
N LYS A 252 -12.65 -15.67 2.12
CA LYS A 252 -13.35 -14.87 1.11
C LYS A 252 -13.21 -15.53 -0.27
N SER A 253 -14.14 -15.23 -1.17
CA SER A 253 -14.23 -15.80 -2.52
C SER A 253 -13.59 -14.94 -3.62
N ILE A 254 -13.19 -13.70 -3.33
CA ILE A 254 -12.61 -12.78 -4.31
C ILE A 254 -11.08 -12.87 -4.24
N LEU A 255 -10.46 -13.27 -5.34
CA LEU A 255 -9.01 -13.51 -5.44
C LEU A 255 -8.39 -12.59 -6.51
N LEU A 256 -7.21 -12.04 -6.23
CA LEU A 256 -6.43 -11.30 -7.24
C LEU A 256 -5.19 -12.09 -7.62
N ILE A 257 -5.01 -12.39 -8.92
CA ILE A 257 -3.81 -13.06 -9.42
C ILE A 257 -2.61 -12.09 -9.43
N MET A 258 -1.48 -12.55 -8.90
CA MET A 258 -0.22 -11.82 -8.92
C MET A 258 0.70 -12.38 -10.01
N ASP A 259 1.53 -11.54 -10.64
CA ASP A 259 2.60 -12.01 -11.54
C ASP A 259 3.78 -12.69 -10.80
N ILE A 260 3.69 -12.79 -9.47
CA ILE A 260 4.63 -13.53 -8.63
C ILE A 260 4.28 -15.02 -8.67
N ARG A 261 5.28 -15.85 -8.96
CA ARG A 261 5.18 -17.31 -8.93
C ARG A 261 6.02 -17.91 -7.80
N PHE A 262 5.52 -18.99 -7.21
CA PHE A 262 6.22 -19.79 -6.20
C PHE A 262 5.95 -21.27 -6.45
N MET A 263 7.03 -22.06 -6.48
CA MET A 263 6.97 -23.52 -6.56
C MET A 263 7.32 -24.07 -5.19
N ASP A 264 6.39 -24.81 -4.59
CA ASP A 264 6.61 -25.54 -3.34
C ASP A 264 7.45 -26.79 -3.62
N LEU A 265 8.77 -26.59 -3.70
CA LEU A 265 9.76 -27.66 -3.81
C LEU A 265 9.94 -28.28 -2.42
N LYS A 266 9.31 -29.44 -2.21
CA LYS A 266 9.53 -30.32 -1.06
C LYS A 266 10.84 -31.10 -1.18
#